data_AF-A0A1D3L629-F1
#
_entry.id   AF-A0A1D3L629-F1
#
_cell.length_a   1.000
_cell.length_b   1.000
_cell.length_c   1.000
_cell.angle_alpha   90.00
_cell.angle_beta   90.00
_cell.angle_gamma   90.00
#
_symmetry.space_group_name_H-M   'P 1'
#
loop_
_entity.id
_entity.type
_entity.pdbx_description
1 polymer ?
#
loop_
_entity_poly.entity_id
_entity_poly.type
_entity_poly.pdbx_seq_one_letter_code
_entity_poly.pdbx_strand_id
1 'polypeptide(L)' 'MDAEICKNFLLVRTNFPDQLDNNGNYKIEDDTHFKEYCSNQNCVNELEKISAGCLYLFNEFFKDSSV' A
#
# COMPACT_ATOMS: atom_id res chain seq x y z
N MET A 1 1.21 19.30 -7.88
CA MET A 1 1.65 18.07 -7.18
C MET A 1 2.68 17.41 -8.07
N ASP A 2 3.78 16.93 -7.50
CA ASP A 2 4.85 16.28 -8.26
C ASP A 2 4.32 15.02 -8.98
N ALA A 3 4.73 14.80 -10.22
CA ALA A 3 4.19 13.73 -11.06
C ALA A 3 4.54 12.33 -10.54
N GLU A 4 5.69 12.18 -9.89
CA GLU A 4 6.13 10.93 -9.27
C GLU A 4 5.33 10.64 -8.01
N ILE A 5 5.12 11.67 -7.17
CA ILE A 5 4.26 11.58 -5.99
C ILE A 5 2.85 11.12 -6.41
N CYS A 6 2.27 11.72 -7.45
CA CYS A 6 0.96 11.34 -7.97
C CYS A 6 0.89 9.87 -8.42
N LYS A 7 1.94 9.33 -9.03
CA LYS A 7 1.97 7.93 -9.49
C LYS A 7 1.87 6.95 -8.32
N ASN A 8 2.59 7.21 -7.23
CA ASN A 8 2.57 6.33 -6.06
C ASN A 8 1.21 6.36 -5.36
N PHE A 9 0.56 7.53 -5.27
CA PHE A 9 -0.81 7.61 -4.76
C PHE A 9 -1.83 6.92 -5.68
N LEU A 10 -1.67 7.01 -6.99
CA LEU A 10 -2.51 6.29 -7.94
C LEU A 10 -2.35 4.77 -7.78
N LEU A 11 -1.11 4.29 -7.65
CA LEU A 11 -0.81 2.87 -7.43
C LEU A 11 -1.48 2.37 -6.14
N VAL A 12 -1.32 3.09 -5.02
CA VAL A 12 -1.97 2.74 -3.76
C VAL A 12 -3.48 2.73 -3.92
N ARG A 13 -4.09 3.76 -4.51
CA ARG A 13 -5.55 3.82 -4.67
C ARG A 13 -6.09 2.71 -5.58
N THR A 14 -5.36 2.35 -6.63
CA THR A 14 -5.78 1.29 -7.55
C THR A 14 -5.66 -0.09 -6.92
N ASN A 15 -4.56 -0.35 -6.21
CA ASN A 15 -4.25 -1.68 -5.71
C ASN A 15 -4.71 -1.92 -4.26
N PHE A 16 -4.94 -0.85 -3.50
CA PHE A 16 -5.50 -0.82 -2.14
C PHE A 16 -6.59 0.27 -2.05
N PRO A 17 -7.78 0.02 -2.64
CA PRO A 17 -8.85 1.01 -2.70
C PRO A 17 -9.39 1.39 -1.32
N ASP A 18 -9.92 2.62 -1.23
CA ASP A 18 -10.55 3.16 -0.02
C ASP A 18 -11.92 2.53 0.27
N GLN A 19 -12.43 1.69 -0.63
CA GLN A 19 -13.70 1.00 -0.50
C GLN A 19 -13.50 -0.39 0.13
N LEU A 20 -14.34 -0.69 1.12
CA LEU A 20 -14.42 -2.02 1.72
C LEU A 20 -15.21 -2.97 0.81
N ASP A 21 -14.94 -4.26 0.92
CA ASP A 21 -15.76 -5.30 0.30
C ASP A 21 -17.15 -5.39 0.96
N ASN A 22 -18.03 -6.24 0.40
CA ASN A 22 -19.38 -6.44 0.92
C ASN A 22 -19.42 -7.00 2.36
N ASN A 23 -18.32 -7.55 2.85
CA ASN A 23 -18.16 -8.08 4.19
C ASN A 23 -17.52 -7.07 5.15
N GLY A 24 -17.21 -5.85 4.68
CA GLY A 24 -16.57 -4.80 5.47
C GLY A 24 -15.05 -4.96 5.64
N ASN A 25 -14.39 -5.79 4.81
CA ASN A 25 -12.94 -5.97 4.84
C ASN A 25 -12.25 -5.13 3.77
N TYR A 26 -11.01 -4.72 4.03
CA TYR A 26 -10.14 -4.16 3.01
C TYR A 26 -9.71 -5.24 2.02
N LYS A 27 -9.55 -4.83 0.77
CA LYS A 27 -9.07 -5.67 -0.32
C LYS A 27 -7.79 -5.11 -0.89
N ILE A 28 -6.85 -5.99 -1.20
CA ILE A 28 -5.71 -5.69 -2.06
C ILE A 28 -6.01 -6.33 -3.42
N GLU A 29 -6.12 -5.51 -4.45
CA GLU A 29 -6.38 -5.96 -5.83
C GLU A 29 -5.13 -6.55 -6.48
N ASP A 30 -3.96 -5.99 -6.15
CA ASP A 30 -2.64 -6.47 -6.55
C ASP A 30 -1.64 -6.23 -5.41
N ASP A 31 -1.04 -7.32 -4.91
CA ASP A 31 -0.12 -7.30 -3.77
C ASP A 31 1.35 -7.19 -4.17
N THR A 32 1.67 -7.09 -5.46
CA THR A 32 3.05 -7.12 -5.97
C THR A 32 3.96 -6.12 -5.27
N HIS A 33 3.45 -4.92 -4.97
CA HIS A 33 4.16 -3.85 -4.28
C HIS A 33 3.91 -3.80 -2.77
N PHE A 34 2.99 -4.61 -2.23
CA PHE A 34 2.60 -4.55 -0.82
C PHE A 34 3.09 -5.75 -0.01
N LYS A 35 3.21 -6.92 -0.63
CA LYS A 35 3.53 -8.17 0.06
C LYS A 35 4.86 -8.11 0.80
N GLU A 36 5.85 -7.36 0.33
CA GLU A 36 7.13 -7.21 1.02
C GLU A 36 7.00 -6.50 2.39
N TYR A 37 5.94 -5.71 2.57
CA TYR A 37 5.62 -5.00 3.81
C TYR A 37 4.69 -5.78 4.74
N CYS A 38 4.36 -7.03 4.38
CA CYS A 38 3.49 -7.91 5.16
C CYS A 38 4.26 -9.08 5.76
N SER A 39 3.82 -9.55 6.93
CA SER A 39 4.32 -10.80 7.51
C SER A 39 4.11 -11.95 6.53
N ASN A 40 5.12 -12.83 6.39
CA ASN A 40 5.07 -13.98 5.47
C ASN A 40 4.68 -13.64 4.01
N GLN A 41 4.76 -12.36 3.62
CA GLN A 41 4.41 -11.88 2.28
C GLN A 41 2.99 -12.21 1.81
N ASN A 42 2.00 -12.21 2.71
CA ASN A 42 0.63 -12.60 2.35
C ASN A 42 -0.51 -11.72 2.91
N CYS A 43 -0.20 -10.60 3.58
CA CYS A 43 -1.13 -9.52 3.99
C CYS A 43 -2.52 -10.00 4.44
N VAL A 44 -2.58 -10.94 5.38
CA VAL A 44 -3.81 -11.69 5.68
C VAL A 44 -4.79 -10.85 6.47
N ASN A 45 -4.29 -10.11 7.45
CA ASN A 45 -5.13 -9.35 8.36
C ASN A 45 -5.29 -7.88 7.90
N GLU A 46 -6.37 -7.24 8.34
CA GLU A 46 -6.72 -5.88 7.93
C GLU A 46 -5.65 -4.84 8.32
N LEU A 47 -5.03 -5.01 9.49
CA LEU A 47 -3.96 -4.12 9.95
C LEU A 47 -2.69 -4.25 9.10
N GLU A 48 -2.36 -5.45 8.64
CA GLU A 48 -1.25 -5.70 7.70
C GLU A 48 -1.50 -5.03 6.37
N LYS A 49 -2.72 -5.12 5.82
CA LYS A 49 -3.07 -4.45 4.56
C LYS A 49 -2.90 -2.93 4.65
N ILE A 50 -3.44 -2.32 5.72
CA ILE A 50 -3.26 -0.88 5.98
C ILE A 50 -1.79 -0.53 6.14
N SER A 51 -1.07 -1.29 6.98
CA SER A 51 0.34 -1.05 7.26
C SER A 51 1.19 -1.17 6.01
N ALA A 52 0.89 -2.13 5.12
CA ALA A 52 1.61 -2.31 3.87
C ALA A 52 1.43 -1.14 2.91
N GLY A 53 0.22 -0.63 2.76
CA GLY A 53 -0.03 0.59 1.98
C GLY A 53 0.72 1.81 2.54
N CYS A 54 0.73 1.97 3.87
CA CYS A 54 1.48 3.05 4.53
C CYS A 54 3.00 2.89 4.36
N LEU A 55 3.54 1.69 4.58
CA LEU A 55 4.96 1.41 4.48
C LEU A 55 5.48 1.54 3.05
N TYR A 56 4.69 1.15 2.05
CA TYR A 56 4.99 1.42 0.64
C TYR A 56 5.18 2.93 0.39
N LEU A 57 4.21 3.76 0.79
CA LEU A 57 4.33 5.22 0.63
C LEU A 57 5.53 5.78 1.38
N PHE A 58 5.83 5.27 2.58
CA PHE A 58 6.99 5.71 3.34
C PHE A 58 8.30 5.32 2.67
N ASN A 59 8.40 4.11 2.13
CA ASN A 59 9.57 3.67 1.38
C ASN A 59 9.76 4.56 0.14
N GLU A 60 8.72 4.75 -0.68
CA GLU A 60 8.85 5.53 -1.91
C GLU A 60 9.19 7.01 -1.68
N PHE A 61 8.74 7.61 -0.58
CA PHE A 61 8.95 9.03 -0.32
C PHE A 61 10.17 9.32 0.57
N PHE A 62 10.62 8.37 1.39
CA PHE A 62 11.63 8.63 2.43
C PHE A 62 12.76 7.61 2.51
N LYS A 63 12.75 6.51 1.73
CA LYS A 63 13.86 5.52 1.78
C LYS A 63 15.20 6.15 1.42
N ASP A 64 15.21 6.94 0.34
CA ASP A 64 16.41 7.59 -0.19
C ASP A 64 16.48 9.08 0.18
N SER A 65 15.69 9.53 1.17
CA SER A 65 15.95 10.84 1.77
C SER A 65 17.27 10.74 2.51
N SER A 66 18.34 11.09 1.80
CA SER A 66 19.67 11.29 2.35
C SER A 66 19.54 12.39 3.40
N VAL A 67 19.65 11.98 4.66
CA VAL A 67 19.80 12.88 5.80
C VAL A 67 21.26 13.30 5.91
#